data_AF-A0A3D2EY19-F1
#
_entry.id   AF-A0A3D2EY19-F1
#
_cell.length_a   1.000
_cell.length_b   1.000
_cell.length_c   1.000
_cell.angle_alpha   90.00
_cell.angle_beta   90.00
_cell.angle_gamma   90.00
#
_symmetry.space_group_name_H-M   'P 1'
#
loop_
_entity.id
_entity.type
_entity.pdbx_description
1 polymer ?
#
loop_
_entity_poly.entity_id
_entity_poly.type
_entity_poly.pdbx_seq_one_letter_code
_entity_poly.pdbx_strand_id
1 'polypeptide(L)' 'MNRYCNQQLHPRQQANAMSNNEATVNLEPIGYIESDFKEKFATPRQPGLVTEAQAKLVLQGPYNQADAVDGFEAFSHI' A
#
# COMPACT_ATOMS: atom_id res chain seq x y z
N MET A 1 56.40 -3.03 -23.05
CA MET A 1 55.87 -4.11 -23.90
C MET A 1 56.32 -5.46 -23.31
N ASN A 2 55.54 -6.05 -22.39
CA ASN A 2 55.67 -7.43 -21.87
C ASN A 2 54.27 -7.80 -21.32
N ARG A 3 53.44 -8.65 -21.96
CA ARG A 3 53.50 -10.12 -22.14
C ARG A 3 53.04 -10.89 -20.87
N TYR A 4 51.75 -11.24 -20.87
CA TYR A 4 51.05 -12.40 -20.27
C TYR A 4 50.87 -12.53 -18.74
N CYS A 5 49.60 -12.48 -18.31
CA CYS A 5 49.09 -13.39 -17.27
C CYS A 5 47.72 -13.92 -17.73
N ASN A 6 47.74 -15.12 -18.33
CA ASN A 6 46.56 -15.96 -18.45
C ASN A 6 46.12 -16.33 -17.02
N GLN A 7 44.99 -15.80 -16.58
CA GLN A 7 44.29 -16.35 -15.43
C GLN A 7 43.01 -17.02 -15.92
N GLN A 8 42.96 -18.32 -15.66
CA GLN A 8 41.98 -19.28 -16.14
C GLN A 8 40.57 -18.87 -15.68
N LEU A 9 39.67 -18.66 -16.64
CA LEU A 9 38.25 -18.54 -16.34
C LEU A 9 37.69 -19.95 -16.12
N HIS A 10 37.67 -20.39 -14.85
CA HIS A 10 36.90 -21.56 -14.45
C HIS A 10 35.39 -21.28 -14.67
N PRO A 11 34.61 -22.26 -15.12
CA PRO A 11 33.17 -22.09 -15.30
C PRO A 11 32.54 -21.75 -13.95
N ARG A 12 32.10 -20.50 -13.76
CA ARG A 12 31.24 -20.15 -12.63
C ARG A 12 29.88 -20.80 -12.85
N GLN A 13 29.76 -21.91 -12.16
CA GLN A 13 28.57 -22.66 -11.81
C GLN A 13 27.36 -21.74 -11.64
N GLN A 14 26.30 -22.04 -12.40
CA GLN A 14 24.88 -21.89 -12.09
C GLN A 14 24.49 -20.58 -11.37
N ALA A 15 24.17 -19.55 -12.14
CA ALA A 15 23.26 -18.51 -11.66
C ALA A 15 21.88 -19.17 -11.48
N ASN A 16 21.58 -19.51 -10.23
CA ASN A 16 20.26 -19.93 -9.77
C ASN A 16 19.19 -19.03 -10.42
N ALA A 17 18.25 -19.65 -11.13
CA ALA A 17 17.02 -18.99 -11.50
C ALA A 17 16.29 -18.62 -10.21
N MET A 18 16.42 -17.37 -9.76
CA MET A 18 15.52 -16.79 -8.77
C MET A 18 14.14 -16.71 -9.44
N SER A 19 13.32 -17.73 -9.18
CA SER A 19 11.89 -17.68 -9.43
C SER A 19 11.32 -16.64 -8.47
N ASN A 20 11.28 -15.39 -8.92
CA ASN A 20 10.46 -14.36 -8.31
C ASN A 20 9.02 -14.70 -8.69
N ASN A 21 8.37 -15.52 -7.88
CA ASN A 21 6.91 -15.62 -7.90
C ASN A 21 6.35 -14.30 -7.37
N GLU A 22 6.30 -13.30 -8.26
CA GLU A 22 5.55 -12.07 -8.07
C GLU A 22 4.07 -12.44 -8.08
N ALA A 23 3.55 -12.83 -6.92
CA ALA A 23 2.12 -13.05 -6.75
C ALA A 23 1.43 -11.69 -6.93
N THR A 24 0.71 -11.53 -8.03
CA THR A 24 -0.14 -10.36 -8.27
C THR A 24 -1.28 -10.36 -7.26
N VAL A 25 -1.27 -9.40 -6.34
CA VAL A 25 -2.37 -9.16 -5.40
C VAL A 25 -3.36 -8.21 -6.05
N ASN A 26 -4.61 -8.65 -6.21
CA ASN A 26 -5.69 -7.76 -6.62
C ASN A 26 -6.30 -7.08 -5.39
N LEU A 27 -6.46 -5.76 -5.44
CA LEU A 27 -7.09 -4.98 -4.38
C LEU A 27 -8.48 -4.56 -4.84
N GLU A 28 -9.49 -4.92 -4.05
CA GLU A 28 -10.87 -4.52 -4.29
C GLU A 28 -11.27 -3.43 -3.28
N PRO A 29 -11.73 -2.25 -3.74
CA PRO A 29 -12.24 -1.23 -2.84
C PRO A 29 -13.45 -1.75 -2.05
N ILE A 30 -13.41 -1.58 -0.72
CA ILE A 30 -14.52 -1.95 0.17
C ILE A 30 -15.46 -0.77 0.46
N GLY A 31 -15.10 0.43 0.02
CA GLY A 31 -15.79 1.67 0.31
C GLY A 31 -14.99 2.90 -0.08
N TYR A 32 -15.49 4.07 0.30
CA TYR A 32 -14.86 5.37 0.03
C TYR A 32 -15.01 6.32 1.21
N ILE A 33 -14.15 7.34 1.26
CA ILE A 33 -14.23 8.41 2.26
C ILE A 33 -14.94 9.62 1.64
N GLU A 34 -16.02 10.05 2.27
CA GLU A 34 -16.62 11.37 2.04
C GLU A 34 -15.96 12.35 3.01
N SER A 35 -15.35 13.43 2.50
CA SER A 35 -14.73 14.47 3.32
C SER A 35 -15.21 15.84 2.89
N ASP A 36 -15.01 16.85 3.75
CA ASP A 36 -15.37 18.24 3.44
C ASP A 36 -14.49 18.85 2.33
N PHE A 37 -13.37 18.20 1.97
CA PHE A 37 -12.44 18.67 0.95
C PHE A 37 -12.84 18.15 -0.45
N LYS A 38 -13.48 19.02 -1.24
CA LYS A 38 -13.95 18.68 -2.59
C LYS A 38 -12.85 18.65 -3.65
N GLU A 39 -11.75 19.33 -3.41
CA GLU A 39 -10.64 19.45 -4.35
C GLU A 39 -9.36 18.84 -3.77
N LYS A 40 -8.57 18.19 -4.63
CA LYS A 40 -7.33 17.49 -4.27
C LYS A 40 -6.31 18.35 -3.52
N PHE A 41 -6.35 19.68 -3.71
CA PHE A 41 -5.41 20.64 -3.11
C PHE A 41 -6.03 21.47 -1.98
N ALA A 42 -7.31 21.26 -1.67
CA ALA A 42 -7.96 21.92 -0.53
C ALA A 42 -7.61 21.25 0.80
N THR A 43 -7.16 19.97 0.77
CA THR A 43 -6.77 19.22 1.97
C THR A 43 -5.48 19.81 2.56
N PRO A 44 -5.42 20.09 3.88
CA PRO A 44 -4.23 20.63 4.51
C PRO A 44 -3.06 19.64 4.43
N ARG A 45 -1.84 20.18 4.25
CA ARG A 45 -0.60 19.37 4.21
C ARG A 45 -0.22 18.76 5.55
N GLN A 46 -0.87 19.19 6.63
CA GLN A 46 -0.70 18.67 7.97
C GLN A 46 -2.08 18.22 8.49
N PRO A 47 -2.20 16.95 8.95
CA PRO A 47 -3.42 16.50 9.59
C PRO A 47 -3.67 17.29 10.88
N GLY A 48 -4.93 17.49 11.24
CA GLY A 48 -5.32 18.17 12.49
C GLY A 48 -5.23 19.70 12.49
N LEU A 49 -4.83 20.33 11.38
CA LEU A 49 -4.82 21.80 11.29
C LEU A 49 -6.23 22.40 11.26
N VAL A 50 -7.17 21.68 10.65
CA VAL A 50 -8.60 22.03 10.62
C VAL A 50 -9.30 21.04 11.55
N THR A 51 -9.50 21.44 12.80
CA THR A 51 -10.09 20.58 13.84
C THR A 51 -11.57 20.30 13.62
N GLU A 52 -12.25 21.16 12.88
CA GLU A 52 -13.66 21.07 12.54
C GLU A 52 -13.91 20.19 11.31
N ALA A 53 -12.87 19.85 10.54
CA ALA A 53 -13.02 19.03 9.34
C ALA A 53 -13.44 17.61 9.73
N GLN A 54 -14.51 17.12 9.11
CA GLN A 54 -15.02 15.78 9.33
C GLN A 54 -14.92 14.94 8.06
N ALA A 55 -14.91 13.62 8.28
CA ALA A 55 -14.95 12.65 7.20
C ALA A 55 -15.81 11.45 7.62
N LYS A 56 -16.41 10.81 6.63
CA LYS A 56 -17.25 9.62 6.80
C LYS A 56 -16.74 8.50 5.90
N LEU A 57 -16.50 7.34 6.50
CA LEU A 57 -16.30 6.11 5.74
C LEU A 57 -17.65 5.57 5.29
N VAL A 58 -17.82 5.39 3.98
CA VAL A 58 -18.98 4.77 3.36
C VAL A 58 -18.57 3.42 2.81
N LEU A 59 -18.96 2.36 3.52
CA LEU A 59 -18.75 0.98 3.08
C LEU A 59 -19.74 0.62 1.97
N GLN A 60 -19.26 -0.11 0.98
CA GLN A 60 -20.04 -0.62 -0.14
C GLN A 60 -20.33 -2.11 0.07
N GLY A 61 -21.45 -2.57 -0.48
CA GLY A 61 -21.78 -4.00 -0.44
C GLY A 61 -20.69 -4.84 -1.13
N PRO A 62 -20.38 -6.04 -0.60
CA PRO A 62 -21.02 -6.75 0.51
C PRO A 62 -20.52 -6.36 1.91
N TYR A 63 -19.61 -5.39 2.02
CA TYR A 63 -18.91 -5.05 3.27
C TYR A 63 -19.69 -4.08 4.19
N ASN A 64 -20.86 -3.63 3.77
CA ASN A 64 -21.71 -2.68 4.50
C ASN A 64 -22.61 -3.32 5.56
N GLN A 65 -22.25 -4.50 6.06
CA GLN A 65 -22.98 -5.18 7.14
C GLN A 65 -22.54 -4.63 8.51
N ALA A 66 -23.46 -4.59 9.48
CA ALA A 66 -23.14 -4.10 10.83
C ALA A 66 -22.00 -4.90 11.48
N ASP A 67 -21.98 -6.22 11.26
CA ASP A 67 -20.95 -7.13 11.76
C ASP A 67 -19.53 -6.77 11.29
N ALA A 68 -19.39 -6.06 10.16
CA ALA A 68 -18.08 -5.67 9.62
C ALA A 68 -17.41 -4.55 10.45
N VAL A 69 -18.18 -3.82 11.25
CA VAL A 69 -17.72 -2.70 12.09
C VAL A 69 -18.02 -2.91 13.57
N ASP A 70 -18.53 -4.09 13.95
CA ASP A 70 -18.86 -4.42 15.33
C ASP A 70 -17.62 -4.29 16.23
N GLY A 71 -17.75 -3.57 17.34
CA GLY A 71 -16.68 -3.32 18.30
C GLY A 71 -15.80 -2.11 17.98
N PHE A 72 -16.02 -1.40 16.87
CA PHE A 72 -15.29 -0.16 16.57
C PHE A 72 -15.58 0.96 17.58
N GLU A 73 -16.76 0.93 18.22
CA GLU A 73 -17.21 1.92 19.21
C GLU A 73 -16.32 1.95 20.46
N ALA A 74 -15.55 0.90 20.73
CA ALA A 74 -14.63 0.83 21.85
C ALA A 74 -13.32 1.61 21.62
N PHE A 75 -13.06 2.07 20.40
CA PHE A 75 -11.81 2.72 20.02
C PHE A 75 -12.02 4.20 19.68
N SER A 76 -11.04 5.02 20.05
CA SER A 76 -11.04 6.45 19.72
C SER A 76 -10.38 6.75 18.37
N HIS A 77 -9.57 5.83 17.85
CA HIS A 77 -8.79 5.98 16.62
C HIS A 77 -8.69 4.62 15.93
N ILE A 78 -8.73 4.61 14.59
CA ILE A 78 -8.67 3.42 13.72
C ILE A 78 -7.54 3.61 12.71
#